data_AF-A0A212EVF3-F1
#
_entry.id   AF-A0A212EVF3-F1
#
_cell.length_a   1.000
_cell.length_b   1.000
_cell.length_c   1.000
_cell.angle_alpha   90.00
_cell.angle_beta   90.00
_cell.angle_gamma   90.00
#
_symmetry.space_group_name_H-M   'P 1'
#
loop_
_entity.id
_entity.type
_entity.pdbx_description
1 polymer ?
#
loop_
_entity_poly.entity_id
_entity_poly.type
_entity_poly.pdbx_seq_one_letter_code
_entity_poly.pdbx_strand_id
1 'polypeptide(L)' 'MFDTDNVVVCQYDKITRSRNKWKFHLKDGIMNLSGKDYVFQKANGDAEW' A
#
# COMPACT_ATOMS: atom_id res chain seq x y z
N MET A 1 -5.48 7.98 -21.84
CA MET A 1 -5.21 6.91 -20.88
C MET A 1 -4.68 7.61 -19.64
N PHE A 2 -5.31 7.45 -18.47
CA PHE A 2 -4.86 8.18 -17.27
C PHE A 2 -3.64 7.44 -16.71
N ASP A 3 -2.45 8.01 -16.88
CA ASP A 3 -1.27 7.53 -16.16
C ASP A 3 -1.50 7.79 -14.68
N THR A 4 -1.43 6.74 -13.87
CA THR A 4 -1.48 6.86 -12.42
C THR A 4 -0.08 7.21 -11.96
N ASP A 5 0.14 8.44 -11.48
CA ASP A 5 1.46 8.96 -11.08
C ASP A 5 2.12 8.17 -9.93
N ASN A 6 1.32 7.44 -9.15
CA ASN A 6 1.78 6.71 -7.97
C ASN A 6 1.12 5.33 -7.88
N VAL A 7 1.91 4.27 -7.98
CA VAL A 7 1.43 2.88 -7.95
C VAL A 7 2.21 2.08 -6.91
N VAL A 8 1.50 1.26 -6.13
CA VAL A 8 2.07 0.31 -5.18
C VAL A 8 1.61 -1.09 -5.54
N VAL A 9 2.56 -1.99 -5.81
CA VAL A 9 2.32 -3.43 -6.01
C VAL A 9 2.96 -4.17 -4.84
N CYS A 10 2.18 -4.94 -4.10
CA CYS A 10 2.68 -5.67 -2.93
C CYS A 10 1.78 -6.87 -2.60
N GLN A 11 2.23 -7.70 -1.67
CA GLN A 11 1.43 -8.74 -1.06
C GLN A 11 0.87 -8.25 0.28
N TYR A 12 -0.22 -8.85 0.76
CA TYR A 12 -0.75 -8.58 2.10
C TYR A 12 -0.44 -9.75 3.03
N ASP A 13 -0.09 -9.43 4.27
CA ASP A 13 -0.07 -10.41 5.37
C ASP A 13 -1.41 -10.43 6.09
N LYS A 14 -1.95 -9.25 6.42
CA LYS A 14 -3.17 -9.13 7.19
C LYS A 14 -3.90 -7.82 6.89
N ILE A 15 -5.16 -7.92 6.49
CA ILE A 15 -6.06 -6.78 6.35
C ILE A 15 -7.14 -6.89 7.43
N THR A 16 -7.37 -5.82 8.19
CA THR A 16 -8.42 -5.79 9.21
C THR A 16 -9.25 -4.52 9.13
N ARG A 17 -10.50 -4.63 9.59
CA ARG A 17 -11.44 -3.52 9.68
C ARG A 17 -12.16 -3.54 11.02
N SER A 18 -12.29 -2.36 11.64
CA SER A 18 -13.16 -2.13 12.79
C SER A 18 -13.98 -0.88 12.54
N ARG A 19 -15.30 -1.05 12.32
CA ARG A 19 -16.20 0.02 11.84
C ARG A 19 -15.66 0.65 10.54
N ASN A 20 -15.36 1.94 10.54
CA ASN A 20 -14.80 2.67 9.40
C ASN A 20 -13.27 2.68 9.37
N LYS A 21 -12.60 2.13 10.39
CA LYS A 21 -11.13 2.09 10.46
C LYS A 21 -10.58 0.84 9.80
N TRP A 22 -9.64 1.03 8.90
CA TRP A 22 -8.89 -0.01 8.19
C TRP A 22 -7.45 -0.05 8.66
N LYS A 23 -6.92 -1.26 8.83
CA LYS A 23 -5.48 -1.49 9.02
C LYS A 23 -4.96 -2.47 7.99
N PHE A 24 -3.81 -2.14 7.41
CA PHE A 24 -3.13 -2.89 6.38
C PHE A 24 -1.75 -3.31 6.89
N HIS A 25 -1.48 -4.61 6.87
CA HIS A 25 -0.14 -5.17 7.04
C HIS A 25 0.27 -5.78 5.70
N LEU A 26 1.25 -5.17 5.05
CA LEU A 26 1.70 -5.48 3.69
C LEU A 26 3.16 -5.92 3.70
N LYS A 27 3.57 -6.68 2.67
CA LYS A 27 4.94 -7.16 2.48
C LYS A 27 5.35 -7.22 1.01
N ASP A 28 6.65 -7.37 0.78
CA ASP A 28 7.28 -7.60 -0.53
C ASP A 28 6.78 -6.62 -1.60
N GLY A 29 6.86 -5.32 -1.30
CA GLY A 29 6.27 -4.28 -2.12
C GLY A 29 7.26 -3.50 -2.97
N ILE A 30 6.80 -3.13 -4.17
CA ILE A 30 7.45 -2.22 -5.11
C ILE A 30 6.51 -1.04 -5.31
N MET A 31 7.03 0.17 -5.20
CA MET A 31 6.28 1.41 -5.35
C MET A 31 6.96 2.27 -6.41
N ASN A 32 6.19 2.73 -7.39
CA ASN A 32 6.61 3.81 -8.27
C ASN A 32 5.88 5.07 -7.79
N LEU A 33 6.62 6.03 -7.24
CA LEU A 33 6.07 7.26 -6.68
C LEU A 33 6.77 8.47 -7.33
N SER A 34 6.01 9.32 -8.00
CA SER A 34 6.54 10.50 -8.70
C SER A 34 7.73 10.19 -9.62
N GLY A 35 7.64 9.07 -10.34
CA GLY A 35 8.70 8.61 -11.26
C GLY A 35 9.92 7.99 -10.58
N LYS A 36 9.89 7.76 -9.26
CA LYS A 36 10.96 7.12 -8.51
C LYS A 36 10.52 5.78 -7.91
N ASP A 37 11.40 4.78 -8.02
CA ASP A 37 11.15 3.46 -7.50
C ASP A 37 11.60 3.31 -6.04
N TYR A 38 10.76 2.66 -5.25
CA TYR A 38 10.98 2.31 -3.86
C TYR A 38 10.59 0.85 -3.64
N VAL A 39 11.26 0.22 -2.68
CA VAL A 39 10.95 -1.15 -2.27
C VAL A 39 10.78 -1.21 -0.76
N PHE A 40 9.89 -2.09 -0.29
CA PHE A 40 9.73 -2.37 1.13
C PHE A 40 9.58 -3.87 1.38
N GLN A 41 10.19 -4.36 2.45
CA GLN A 41 9.94 -5.73 2.93
C GLN A 41 8.63 -5.81 3.71
N LYS A 42 8.32 -4.80 4.52
CA LYS A 42 7.07 -4.70 5.29
C LYS A 42 6.57 -3.26 5.31
N ALA A 43 5.26 -3.07 5.25
CA ALA A 43 4.59 -1.78 5.41
C ALA A 43 3.33 -1.93 6.24
N ASN A 44 3.11 -1.00 7.17
CA ASN A 44 1.89 -0.92 7.97
C ASN A 44 1.16 0.38 7.63
N GLY A 45 -0.16 0.32 7.43
CA GLY A 45 -0.98 1.49 7.12
C GLY A 45 -2.30 1.48 7.89
N ASP A 46 -2.80 2.67 8.18
CA ASP A 46 -4.12 2.92 8.76
C ASP A 46 -4.91 3.84 7.81
N ALA A 47 -6.21 3.59 7.61
CA ALA A 47 -7.10 4.46 6.84
C ALA A 47 -8.51 4.52 7.43
N GLU A 48 -9.27 5.55 7.08
CA GLU A 48 -10.70 5.67 7.39
C GLU A 48 -11.51 5.67 6.10
N TRP A 49 -12.64 4.97 6.11
CA TRP A 49 -13.65 4.98 5.04
C TRP A 49 -14.71 6.06 5.32
#